data_AF-A0A3D5R8T8-F1
#
_entry.id   AF-A0A3D5R8T8-F1
#
_cell.length_a   1.000
_cell.length_b   1.000
_cell.length_c   1.000
_cell.angle_alpha   90.00
_cell.angle_beta   90.00
_cell.angle_gamma   90.00
#
_symmetry.space_group_name_H-M   'P 1'
#
loop_
_entity.id
_entity.type
_entity.pdbx_description
1 polymer ?
#
loop_
_entity_poly.entity_id
_entity_poly.type
_entity_poly.pdbx_seq_one_letter_code
_entity_poly.pdbx_strand_id
1 'polypeptide(L)' 'SKSQRKEYKVDKYPSNLYEALKYMRDSDLVKDTMGEHAFEVFYNAKIKEWRRFSSEVHDWEIKNYLKNY' A
#
# COMPACT_ATOMS: atom_id res chain seq x y z
N SER A 1 -12.90 7.80 -11.67
CA SER A 1 -11.99 8.54 -10.75
C SER A 1 -12.70 9.19 -9.54
N LYS A 2 -13.78 9.98 -9.69
CA LYS A 2 -14.65 10.39 -8.54
C LYS A 2 -16.00 9.66 -8.47
N SER A 3 -16.60 9.32 -9.61
CA SER A 3 -17.91 8.62 -9.65
C SER A 3 -17.90 7.23 -9.01
N GLN A 4 -16.87 6.41 -9.27
CA GLN A 4 -16.79 5.05 -8.71
C GLN A 4 -16.66 5.03 -7.17
N ARG A 5 -16.13 6.09 -6.54
CA ARG A 5 -15.98 6.17 -5.07
C ARG A 5 -17.32 6.29 -4.35
N LYS A 6 -18.25 7.05 -4.94
CA LYS A 6 -19.60 7.26 -4.40
C LYS A 6 -20.45 5.98 -4.42
N GLU A 7 -20.21 5.12 -5.40
CA GLU A 7 -20.99 3.90 -5.64
C GLU A 7 -20.72 2.82 -4.58
N TYR A 8 -19.48 2.74 -4.08
CA TYR A 8 -19.08 1.73 -3.10
C TYR A 8 -19.02 2.24 -1.65
N LYS A 9 -19.49 3.46 -1.35
CA LYS A 9 -19.32 4.12 -0.04
C LYS A 9 -17.85 4.11 0.44
N VAL A 10 -16.90 4.17 -0.49
CA VAL A 10 -15.48 4.21 -0.16
C VAL A 10 -15.06 5.68 -0.15
N ASP A 11 -15.03 6.27 1.04
CA ASP A 11 -14.67 7.68 1.21
C ASP A 11 -13.27 8.00 0.68
N LYS A 12 -12.34 7.03 0.75
CA LYS A 12 -10.98 7.18 0.25
C LYS A 12 -10.36 5.83 -0.13
N TYR A 13 -9.79 5.74 -1.33
CA TYR A 13 -8.90 4.62 -1.67
C TYR A 13 -7.59 4.74 -0.89
N PRO A 14 -6.91 3.61 -0.60
CA PRO A 14 -5.59 3.65 -0.02
C PRO A 14 -4.65 4.52 -0.86
N SER A 15 -3.93 5.39 -0.18
CA SER A 15 -3.08 6.43 -0.79
C SER A 15 -1.68 5.89 -1.12
N ASN A 16 -1.33 4.73 -0.57
CA ASN A 16 -0.05 4.07 -0.75
C ASN A 16 -0.19 2.55 -0.52
N LEU A 17 0.89 1.82 -0.82
CA LEU A 17 0.95 0.37 -0.67
C LEU A 17 0.68 -0.09 0.77
N TYR A 18 1.16 0.64 1.78
CA TYR A 18 0.95 0.27 3.17
C TYR A 18 -0.51 0.34 3.61
N GLU A 19 -1.22 1.41 3.24
CA GLU A 19 -2.67 1.51 3.47
C GLU A 19 -3.41 0.38 2.75
N ALA A 20 -3.04 0.09 1.49
CA ALA A 20 -3.66 -0.99 0.73
C ALA A 20 -3.46 -2.36 1.39
N LEU A 21 -2.25 -2.65 1.86
CA LEU A 21 -1.94 -3.90 2.57
C LEU A 21 -2.72 -4.02 3.88
N LYS A 22 -2.92 -2.92 4.63
CA LYS A 22 -3.77 -2.93 5.83
C LYS A 22 -5.21 -3.32 5.51
N TYR A 23 -5.84 -2.66 4.54
CA TYR A 23 -7.20 -3.01 4.13
C TYR A 23 -7.30 -4.44 3.61
N MET A 24 -6.28 -4.89 2.86
CA MET A 24 -6.20 -6.26 2.37
C MET A 24 -6.16 -7.27 3.52
N ARG A 25 -5.43 -6.97 4.61
CA ARG A 25 -5.31 -7.84 5.79
C ARG A 25 -6.60 -8.00 6.57
N ASP A 26 -7.48 -7.01 6.52
CA ASP A 26 -8.77 -7.05 7.21
C ASP A 26 -9.91 -7.56 6.28
N SER A 27 -9.60 -7.87 5.01
CA SER A 27 -10.61 -8.33 4.05
C SER A 27 -10.69 -9.87 3.99
N ASP A 28 -11.76 -10.42 4.55
CA ASP A 28 -12.02 -11.86 4.51
C ASP A 28 -12.25 -12.36 3.07
N LEU A 29 -12.92 -11.55 2.23
CA LEU A 29 -13.07 -11.85 0.80
C LEU A 29 -11.72 -12.10 0.12
N VAL A 30 -10.72 -11.26 0.41
CA VAL A 30 -9.39 -11.41 -0.21
C VAL A 30 -8.67 -12.64 0.32
N LYS A 31 -8.74 -12.89 1.64
CA LYS A 31 -8.14 -14.09 2.25
C LYS A 31 -8.75 -15.38 1.70
N ASP A 32 -10.07 -15.44 1.60
CA ASP A 32 -10.79 -16.61 1.10
C ASP A 32 -10.51 -16.86 -0.38
N THR A 33 -10.41 -15.79 -1.17
CA THR A 33 -10.13 -15.89 -2.61
C THR A 33 -8.70 -16.37 -2.88
N MET A 34 -7.73 -15.92 -2.09
CA MET A 34 -6.32 -16.28 -2.27
C MET A 34 -5.93 -17.60 -1.58
N GLY A 35 -6.63 -17.95 -0.49
CA GLY A 35 -6.22 -18.98 0.44
C GLY A 35 -5.12 -18.50 1.40
N GLU A 36 -5.11 -19.08 2.60
CA GLU A 36 -4.26 -18.65 3.73
C GLU A 36 -2.77 -18.59 3.40
N HIS A 37 -2.23 -19.66 2.79
CA HIS A 37 -0.80 -19.73 2.48
C HIS A 37 -0.36 -18.69 1.45
N ALA A 38 -1.11 -18.53 0.36
CA ALA A 38 -0.77 -17.57 -0.69
C ALA A 38 -0.95 -16.13 -0.20
N PHE A 39 -1.99 -15.86 0.61
CA PHE A 39 -2.21 -14.58 1.25
C PHE A 39 -1.02 -14.19 2.14
N GLU A 40 -0.58 -15.08 3.05
CA GLU A 40 0.51 -14.80 3.97
C GLU A 40 1.84 -14.57 3.24
N VAL A 41 2.17 -15.39 2.24
CA VAL A 41 3.39 -15.22 1.45
C VAL A 41 3.37 -13.88 0.71
N PHE A 42 2.25 -13.53 0.08
CA PHE A 42 2.11 -12.28 -0.63
C PHE A 42 2.20 -11.06 0.29
N TYR A 43 1.45 -11.06 1.39
CA TYR A 43 1.43 -9.96 2.35
C TYR A 43 2.82 -9.69 2.93
N ASN A 44 3.52 -10.75 3.35
CA ASN A 44 4.87 -10.65 3.91
C ASN A 44 5.91 -10.17 2.89
N ALA A 45 5.81 -10.60 1.63
CA ALA A 45 6.66 -10.08 0.57
C ALA A 45 6.43 -8.58 0.33
N LYS A 46 5.16 -8.15 0.26
CA LYS A 46 4.79 -6.76 -0.03
C LYS A 46 5.05 -5.80 1.12
N ILE A 47 4.89 -6.22 2.37
CA ILE A 47 5.26 -5.37 3.51
C ILE A 47 6.77 -5.16 3.59
N LYS A 48 7.57 -6.17 3.21
CA LYS A 48 9.03 -6.05 3.11
C LYS A 48 9.44 -5.09 1.99
N GLU A 49 8.79 -5.19 0.84
CA GLU A 49 8.96 -4.25 -0.28
C GLU A 49 8.67 -2.80 0.14
N TRP A 50 7.54 -2.57 0.84
CA TRP A 50 7.19 -1.26 1.38
C TRP A 50 8.25 -0.73 2.35
N ARG A 51 8.71 -1.55 3.29
CA ARG A 51 9.74 -1.16 4.26
C ARG A 51 11.02 -0.73 3.56
N ARG A 52 11.46 -1.47 2.54
CA ARG A 52 12.64 -1.12 1.74
C ARG A 52 12.45 0.24 1.07
N PHE A 53 11.34 0.41 0.34
CA PHE A 53 11.03 1.64 -0.38
C PHE A 53 10.93 2.86 0.56
N SER A 54 10.20 2.73 1.68
CA SER A 54 10.01 3.82 2.64
C SER A 54 11.25 4.17 3.47
N SER A 55 12.25 3.29 3.52
CA SER A 55 13.53 3.55 4.21
C SER A 55 14.60 4.16 3.30
N GLU A 56 14.37 4.19 1.99
CA GLU A 56 15.34 4.63 1.01
C GLU A 56 15.24 6.14 0.81
N VAL A 57 16.37 6.85 0.94
CA VAL A 57 16.43 8.27 0.56
C VAL A 57 16.53 8.32 -0.96
N HIS A 58 15.50 8.86 -1.61
CA HIS A 58 15.49 8.94 -3.05
C HIS A 58 16.27 10.16 -3.57
N ASP A 59 16.89 10.03 -4.74
CA ASP A 59 17.59 11.15 -5.40
C ASP A 59 16.72 12.40 -5.59
N TRP A 60 15.40 12.21 -5.72
CA TRP A 60 14.44 13.30 -5.73
C TRP A 60 14.44 14.06 -4.40
N GLU A 61 14.49 13.38 -3.26
CA GLU A 61 14.53 14.01 -1.94
C GLU A 61 15.82 14.79 -1.75
N ILE A 62 16.96 14.24 -2.19
CA ILE A 62 18.24 14.97 -2.20
C ILE A 62 18.11 16.24 -3.04
N LYS A 63 17.64 16.14 -4.29
CA LYS A 63 17.54 17.30 -5.18
C LYS A 63 16.59 18.40 -4.69
N ASN A 64 15.56 18.06 -3.92
CA ASN A 64 14.55 19.00 -3.45
C ASN A 64 14.80 19.53 -2.04
N TYR A 65 15.41 18.75 -1.14
CA TYR A 65 15.64 19.14 0.25
C TYR A 65 17.06 19.64 0.52
N LEU A 66 18.09 19.18 -0.22
CA LEU A 66 19.47 19.65 -0.03
C LEU A 66 19.79 20.99 -0.69
N LYS A 67 18.97 21.49 -1.63
CA LYS A 67 19.16 22.84 -2.20
C LYS A 67 18.72 23.98 -1.25
N ASN A 68 18.01 23.65 -0.19
CA ASN A 68 17.44 24.60 0.77
C ASN A 68 18.23 24.66 2.09
N TYR A 69 19.41 24.05 2.15
CA TYR A 69 20.37 24.12 3.25
C TYR A 69 21.72 24.64 2.75
#